data_AF-A0A0J1I351-F1
#
_entry.id   AF-A0A0J1I351-F1
#
_cell.length_a   1.000
_cell.length_b   1.000
_cell.length_c   1.000
_cell.angle_alpha   90.00
_cell.angle_beta   90.00
_cell.angle_gamma   90.00
#
_symmetry.space_group_name_H-M   'P 1'
#
loop_
_entity.id
_entity.type
_entity.pdbx_description
1 polymer ?
#
loop_
_entity_poly.entity_id
_entity_poly.type
_entity_poly.pdbx_seq_one_letter_code
_entity_poly.pdbx_strand_id
1 'polypeptide(L)'
;MSSFAYELEKLLDEMVDAHLTDREIIQNYGKDEEAIAREMKNYHDSLMETCRNNDLPLDNKMNFILALCSKLEYKEELLSVLFNFIQNDDYIFEIKDNKIRPNSRSSWANYIQFKNRIDEFEEKWKFICSAEKSYDTLKKLVCKKETKSGEQISNTDKKTLADLYYENVQQEKIIDENIEYIHCFCTQNNERKKIYPYLMFRIMINYRKKICKDYSEEMKNPNFINPESLFVYQNYNIEEDNGKNFKQHSKYINLFLRLCEEFSHVSDVELCKYLFEKLLNLNKWGIERTEEQVFSHSIYSLVKSRSGFLYWGESNFDGDIIDHISNEELTAIQVELIMYFDENKFFVTEYMKKMKMGRKYGLNYIENVAIHIRNVIDVDESLEIEVLEFLIECELRDRVDEKVETYITRFMEEVR
;
A
#
# COMPACT_ATOMS: atom_id res chain seq x y z
N MET A 1 10.54 17.68 -26.24
CA MET A 1 10.83 16.96 -25.00
C MET A 1 9.78 17.37 -23.99
N SER A 2 8.97 16.42 -23.51
CA SER A 2 7.83 16.68 -22.62
C SER A 2 8.31 17.18 -21.26
N SER A 3 7.55 18.06 -20.59
CA SER A 3 7.91 18.56 -19.25
C SER A 3 8.08 17.43 -18.22
N PHE A 4 7.45 16.28 -18.48
CA PHE A 4 7.59 15.06 -17.71
C PHE A 4 9.02 14.49 -17.71
N ALA A 5 9.74 14.54 -18.85
CA ALA A 5 11.13 14.07 -18.90
C ALA A 5 12.09 14.99 -18.12
N TYR A 6 11.80 16.30 -18.09
CA TYR A 6 12.58 17.28 -17.33
C TYR A 6 12.29 17.21 -15.82
N GLU A 7 11.04 16.94 -15.43
CA GLU A 7 10.69 16.70 -14.03
C GLU A 7 11.24 15.37 -13.53
N LEU A 8 11.27 14.33 -14.36
CA LEU A 8 11.88 13.04 -14.01
C LEU A 8 13.40 13.12 -13.90
N GLU A 9 14.09 13.82 -14.82
CA GLU A 9 15.53 14.10 -14.69
C GLU A 9 15.84 14.97 -13.47
N LYS A 10 14.99 15.96 -13.16
CA LYS A 10 15.14 16.76 -11.94
C LYS A 10 14.87 15.96 -10.66
N LEU A 11 13.89 15.05 -10.67
CA LEU A 11 13.64 14.12 -9.57
C LEU A 11 14.77 13.11 -9.42
N LEU A 12 15.32 12.58 -10.51
CA LEU A 12 16.48 11.70 -10.50
C LEU A 12 17.73 12.45 -10.01
N ASP A 13 17.96 13.68 -10.43
CA ASP A 13 19.05 14.53 -9.93
C ASP A 13 18.83 14.90 -8.44
N GLU A 14 17.60 15.22 -8.02
CA GLU A 14 17.26 15.48 -6.59
C GLU A 14 17.35 14.21 -5.72
N MET A 15 17.09 13.03 -6.29
CA MET A 15 17.23 11.73 -5.61
C MET A 15 18.69 11.25 -5.58
N VAL A 16 19.50 11.60 -6.58
CA VAL A 16 20.94 11.30 -6.65
C VAL A 16 21.75 12.25 -5.75
N ASP A 17 21.31 13.49 -5.54
CA ASP A 17 22.01 14.51 -4.72
C ASP A 17 21.66 14.54 -3.21
N ALA A 18 20.85 13.62 -2.68
CA ALA A 18 20.43 13.64 -1.27
C ALA A 18 20.84 12.42 -0.42
N HIS A 19 21.84 11.63 -0.82
CA HIS A 19 22.40 10.62 0.07
C HIS A 19 23.30 11.26 1.14
N LEU A 20 22.70 11.62 2.27
CA LEU A 20 23.42 12.04 3.47
C LEU A 20 24.48 10.99 3.83
N THR A 21 25.71 11.43 4.04
CA THR A 21 26.80 10.59 4.55
C THR A 21 26.49 10.12 5.97
N ASP A 22 27.09 9.01 6.41
CA ASP A 22 26.98 8.51 7.80
C ASP A 22 27.22 9.62 8.84
N ARG A 23 28.17 10.52 8.55
CA ARG A 23 28.51 11.64 9.40
C ARG A 23 27.38 12.65 9.49
N GLU A 24 26.76 13.01 8.38
CA GLU A 24 25.63 13.95 8.34
C GLU A 24 24.40 13.36 9.01
N ILE A 25 24.12 12.07 8.83
CA ILE A 25 23.03 11.36 9.51
C ILE A 25 23.21 11.45 11.04
N ILE A 26 24.41 11.13 11.54
CA ILE A 26 24.72 11.19 12.97
C ILE A 26 24.64 12.64 13.50
N GLN A 27 25.17 13.61 12.74
CA GLN A 27 25.13 15.02 13.14
C GLN A 27 23.69 15.55 13.22
N ASN A 28 22.86 15.23 12.23
CA ASN A 28 21.46 15.63 12.18
C ASN A 28 20.62 14.98 13.29
N TYR A 29 21.02 13.80 13.76
CA TYR A 29 20.37 13.11 14.87
C TYR A 29 20.55 13.84 16.23
N GLY A 30 21.57 14.70 16.34
CA GLY A 30 21.75 15.58 17.50
C GLY A 30 22.19 14.89 18.79
N LYS A 31 22.66 13.64 18.72
CA LYS A 31 23.24 12.88 19.85
C LYS A 31 24.71 12.55 19.56
N ASP A 32 25.51 12.46 20.61
CA ASP A 32 26.88 11.97 20.51
C ASP A 32 26.92 10.44 20.22
N GLU A 33 28.05 9.97 19.71
CA GLU A 33 28.26 8.58 19.30
C GLU A 33 28.03 7.59 20.48
N GLU A 34 28.39 7.94 21.71
CA GLU A 34 28.20 7.10 22.90
C GLU A 34 26.72 6.99 23.30
N ALA A 35 25.97 8.08 23.17
CA ALA A 35 24.54 8.11 23.40
C ALA A 35 23.79 7.26 22.36
N ILE A 36 24.17 7.37 21.07
CA ILE A 36 23.59 6.55 20.00
C ILE A 36 23.89 5.06 20.24
N ALA A 37 25.13 4.72 20.59
CA ALA A 37 25.51 3.35 20.88
C ALA A 37 24.71 2.75 22.04
N ARG A 38 24.48 3.51 23.12
CA ARG A 38 23.65 3.09 24.25
C ARG A 38 22.19 2.92 23.88
N GLU A 39 21.64 3.87 23.13
CA GLU A 39 20.25 3.81 22.67
C GLU A 39 20.00 2.58 21.78
N MET A 40 20.87 2.38 20.79
CA MET A 40 20.82 1.24 19.89
C MET A 40 20.87 -0.08 20.67
N LYS A 41 21.80 -0.19 21.63
CA LYS A 41 21.90 -1.37 22.49
C LYS A 41 20.62 -1.60 23.30
N ASN A 42 20.11 -0.58 23.97
CA ASN A 42 18.89 -0.69 24.77
C ASN A 42 17.68 -1.11 23.92
N TYR A 43 17.59 -0.58 22.70
CA TYR A 43 16.56 -0.95 21.74
C TYR A 43 16.66 -2.42 21.32
N HIS A 44 17.88 -2.89 21.00
CA HIS A 44 18.14 -4.30 20.68
C HIS A 44 17.80 -5.22 21.84
N ASP A 45 18.27 -4.89 23.05
CA ASP A 45 18.01 -5.67 24.26
C ASP A 45 16.51 -5.78 24.52
N SER A 46 15.76 -4.68 24.37
CA SER A 46 14.30 -4.64 24.52
C SER A 46 13.59 -5.55 23.51
N LEU A 47 13.94 -5.48 22.21
CA LEU A 47 13.31 -6.33 21.18
C LEU A 47 13.57 -7.81 21.46
N MET A 48 14.80 -8.16 21.83
CA MET A 48 15.18 -9.54 22.15
C MET A 48 14.53 -10.04 23.43
N GLU A 49 14.29 -9.17 24.41
CA GLU A 49 13.54 -9.49 25.63
C GLU A 49 12.06 -9.74 25.30
N THR A 50 11.41 -8.87 24.52
CA THR A 50 10.03 -9.08 24.06
C THR A 50 9.89 -10.41 23.30
N CYS A 51 10.81 -10.73 22.39
CA CYS A 51 10.80 -12.02 21.69
C CYS A 51 10.92 -13.22 22.64
N ARG A 52 11.79 -13.12 23.66
CA ARG A 52 11.99 -14.18 24.67
C ARG A 52 10.79 -14.36 25.58
N ASN A 53 10.24 -13.26 26.10
CA ASN A 53 9.07 -13.28 27.00
C ASN A 53 7.82 -13.84 26.31
N ASN A 54 7.76 -13.71 24.99
CA ASN A 54 6.66 -14.20 24.17
C ASN A 54 7.00 -15.48 23.40
N ASP A 55 8.08 -16.21 23.72
CA ASP A 55 8.45 -17.47 23.06
C ASP A 55 8.45 -17.41 21.53
N LEU A 56 8.95 -16.32 20.94
CA LEU A 56 9.01 -16.17 19.48
C LEU A 56 10.20 -16.94 18.90
N PRO A 57 9.99 -17.81 17.90
CA PRO A 57 11.07 -18.59 17.29
C PRO A 57 11.90 -17.71 16.35
N LEU A 58 13.20 -17.55 16.65
CA LEU A 58 14.13 -16.72 15.88
C LEU A 58 15.06 -17.54 14.97
N ASP A 59 14.72 -18.79 14.69
CA ASP A 59 15.47 -19.69 13.81
C ASP A 59 14.96 -19.68 12.35
N ASN A 60 13.71 -19.26 12.15
CA ASN A 60 13.05 -19.27 10.84
C ASN A 60 12.02 -18.13 10.74
N LYS A 61 12.14 -17.29 9.70
CA LYS A 61 11.24 -16.15 9.44
C LYS A 61 9.75 -16.54 9.34
N MET A 62 9.44 -17.66 8.68
CA MET A 62 8.06 -18.18 8.57
C MET A 62 7.50 -18.55 9.95
N ASN A 63 8.27 -19.30 10.74
CA ASN A 63 7.84 -19.69 12.07
C ASN A 63 7.67 -18.46 12.96
N PHE A 64 8.59 -17.50 12.85
CA PHE A 64 8.56 -16.25 13.60
C PHE A 64 7.28 -15.47 13.34
N ILE A 65 7.00 -15.11 12.08
CA ILE A 65 5.87 -14.23 11.76
C ILE A 65 4.53 -14.91 12.06
N LEU A 66 4.41 -16.20 11.80
CA LEU A 66 3.19 -16.94 12.12
C LEU A 66 2.99 -17.11 13.63
N ALA A 67 4.06 -17.33 14.40
CA ALA A 67 3.97 -17.36 15.86
C ALA A 67 3.59 -16.00 16.41
N LEU A 68 4.20 -14.91 15.91
CA LEU A 68 3.87 -13.54 16.29
C LEU A 68 2.39 -13.23 16.02
N CYS A 69 1.92 -13.42 14.79
CA CYS A 69 0.53 -13.13 14.41
C CYS A 69 -0.49 -14.03 15.13
N SER A 70 -0.07 -15.16 15.70
CA SER A 70 -0.95 -16.03 16.50
C SER A 70 -1.15 -15.57 17.95
N LYS A 71 -0.29 -14.70 18.49
CA LYS A 71 -0.28 -14.28 19.90
C LYS A 71 -1.13 -13.03 20.13
N LEU A 72 -2.43 -13.14 19.87
CA LEU A 72 -3.39 -12.05 19.99
C LEU A 72 -3.56 -11.50 21.42
N GLU A 73 -3.23 -12.30 22.43
CA GLU A 73 -3.31 -11.89 23.85
C GLU A 73 -2.23 -10.85 24.24
N TYR A 74 -1.12 -10.80 23.51
CA TYR A 74 0.04 -9.92 23.77
C TYR A 74 0.22 -8.86 22.67
N LYS A 75 -0.87 -8.58 21.94
CA LYS A 75 -0.81 -7.89 20.66
C LYS A 75 -0.22 -6.48 20.72
N GLU A 76 -0.47 -5.72 21.80
CA GLU A 76 0.08 -4.37 21.98
C GLU A 76 1.60 -4.38 22.19
N GLU A 77 2.11 -5.30 23.01
CA GLU A 77 3.55 -5.45 23.27
C GLU A 77 4.31 -5.87 22.00
N LEU A 78 3.69 -6.76 21.23
CA LEU A 78 4.24 -7.34 20.02
C LEU A 78 4.20 -6.39 18.79
N LEU A 79 3.52 -5.25 18.86
CA LEU A 79 3.51 -4.28 17.75
C LEU A 79 4.90 -3.79 17.39
N SER A 80 5.73 -3.50 18.40
CA SER A 80 7.11 -3.04 18.17
C SER A 80 7.93 -4.06 17.38
N VAL A 81 7.80 -5.34 17.75
CA VAL A 81 8.44 -6.47 17.06
C VAL A 81 7.90 -6.62 15.64
N LEU A 82 6.58 -6.48 15.45
CA LEU A 82 5.95 -6.55 14.14
C LEU A 82 6.42 -5.42 13.21
N PHE A 83 6.48 -4.17 13.71
CA PHE A 83 6.92 -3.03 12.90
C PHE A 83 8.37 -3.20 12.46
N ASN A 84 9.22 -3.71 13.35
CA ASN A 84 10.59 -4.07 12.99
C ASN A 84 10.63 -5.06 11.84
N PHE A 85 9.85 -6.14 11.96
CA PHE A 85 9.78 -7.17 10.93
C PHE A 85 9.24 -6.65 9.59
N ILE A 86 8.24 -5.76 9.60
CA ILE A 86 7.70 -5.16 8.36
C ILE A 86 8.73 -4.22 7.70
N GLN A 87 9.47 -3.44 8.48
CA GLN A 87 10.44 -2.48 7.92
C GLN A 87 11.77 -3.12 7.50
N ASN A 88 12.15 -4.21 8.14
CA ASN A 88 13.31 -5.03 7.79
C ASN A 88 13.13 -6.43 8.43
N ASP A 89 12.79 -7.40 7.59
CA ASP A 89 12.47 -8.77 7.97
C ASP A 89 13.69 -9.55 8.48
N ASP A 90 14.91 -9.07 8.21
CA ASP A 90 16.18 -9.63 8.72
C ASP A 90 16.64 -9.00 10.04
N TYR A 91 16.25 -7.76 10.35
CA TYR A 91 16.87 -6.96 11.42
C TYR A 91 16.92 -7.67 12.78
N ILE A 92 15.81 -8.28 13.20
CA ILE A 92 15.72 -9.01 14.49
C ILE A 92 16.64 -10.25 14.48
N PHE A 93 16.74 -10.94 13.34
CA PHE A 93 17.60 -12.12 13.19
C PHE A 93 19.07 -11.72 13.17
N GLU A 94 19.42 -10.59 12.57
CA GLU A 94 20.77 -10.06 12.57
C GLU A 94 21.23 -9.59 13.96
N ILE A 95 20.32 -9.07 14.79
CA ILE A 95 20.59 -8.79 16.21
C ILE A 95 20.92 -10.10 16.94
N LYS A 96 20.07 -11.12 16.79
CA LYS A 96 20.27 -12.45 17.40
C LYS A 96 21.61 -13.07 17.01
N ASP A 97 21.99 -12.96 15.73
CA ASP A 97 23.26 -13.48 15.20
C ASP A 97 24.47 -12.58 15.50
N ASN A 98 24.29 -11.49 16.23
CA ASN A 98 25.32 -10.49 16.55
C ASN A 98 26.00 -9.89 15.30
N LYS A 99 25.28 -9.77 14.19
CA LYS A 99 25.76 -9.17 12.93
C LYS A 99 25.69 -7.64 12.97
N ILE A 100 24.68 -7.09 13.62
CA ILE A 100 24.56 -5.63 13.86
C ILE A 100 25.09 -5.32 15.25
N ARG A 101 26.03 -4.36 15.37
CA ARG A 101 26.64 -3.97 16.65
C ARG A 101 26.87 -2.46 16.71
N PRO A 102 26.67 -1.83 17.89
CA PRO A 102 26.85 -0.38 18.05
C PRO A 102 28.33 0.02 18.15
N ASN A 103 29.15 -0.30 17.15
CA ASN A 103 30.61 -0.18 17.20
C ASN A 103 31.23 0.65 16.07
N SER A 104 30.41 1.13 15.13
CA SER A 104 30.88 1.84 13.95
C SER A 104 29.87 2.89 13.50
N ARG A 105 30.37 3.93 12.82
CA ARG A 105 29.54 5.00 12.26
C ARG A 105 28.48 4.49 11.31
N SER A 106 28.84 3.56 10.44
CA SER A 106 27.89 2.96 9.50
C SER A 106 26.81 2.17 10.22
N SER A 107 27.15 1.44 11.29
CA SER A 107 26.11 0.77 12.09
C SER A 107 25.18 1.76 12.80
N TRP A 108 25.70 2.90 13.28
CA TRP A 108 24.88 3.93 13.91
C TRP A 108 24.00 4.65 12.89
N ALA A 109 24.53 5.01 11.73
CA ALA A 109 23.78 5.64 10.64
C ALA A 109 22.65 4.72 10.15
N ASN A 110 22.94 3.43 9.91
CA ASN A 110 21.94 2.43 9.54
C ASN A 110 20.85 2.29 10.62
N TYR A 111 21.23 2.27 11.90
CA TYR A 111 20.27 2.25 13.00
C TYR A 111 19.37 3.48 13.01
N ILE A 112 19.93 4.69 12.85
CA ILE A 112 19.15 5.95 12.84
C ILE A 112 18.16 5.95 11.67
N GLN A 113 18.61 5.60 10.46
CA GLN A 113 17.73 5.51 9.30
C GLN A 113 16.62 4.48 9.49
N PHE A 114 16.96 3.31 10.02
CA PHE A 114 15.98 2.27 10.32
C PHE A 114 14.97 2.72 11.37
N LYS A 115 15.42 3.36 12.45
CA LYS A 115 14.56 3.94 13.49
C LYS A 115 13.61 4.98 12.90
N ASN A 116 14.10 5.88 12.06
CA ASN A 116 13.25 6.88 11.40
C ASN A 116 12.14 6.23 10.55
N ARG A 117 12.44 5.13 9.85
CA ARG A 117 11.42 4.36 9.11
C ARG A 117 10.37 3.73 10.03
N ILE A 118 10.79 3.20 11.18
CA ILE A 118 9.88 2.67 12.21
C ILE A 118 9.00 3.78 12.77
N ASP A 119 9.58 4.93 13.10
CA ASP A 119 8.84 6.08 13.65
C ASP A 119 7.80 6.59 12.63
N GLU A 120 8.16 6.73 11.35
CA GLU A 120 7.23 7.10 10.27
C GLU A 120 6.09 6.08 10.12
N PHE A 121 6.41 4.78 10.18
CA PHE A 121 5.41 3.71 10.12
C PHE A 121 4.44 3.77 11.31
N GLU A 122 4.97 3.98 12.52
CA GLU A 122 4.17 4.09 13.73
C GLU A 122 3.28 5.33 13.72
N GLU A 123 3.75 6.46 13.20
CA GLU A 123 2.94 7.67 13.01
C GLU A 123 1.76 7.42 12.05
N LYS A 124 2.02 6.80 10.89
CA LYS A 124 0.97 6.40 9.94
C LYS A 124 -0.03 5.44 10.59
N TRP A 125 0.47 4.48 11.36
CA TRP A 125 -0.39 3.55 12.09
C TRP A 125 -1.31 4.27 13.10
N LYS A 126 -0.73 5.14 13.95
CA LYS A 126 -1.47 5.95 14.94
C LYS A 126 -2.51 6.84 14.28
N PHE A 127 -2.19 7.41 13.12
CA PHE A 127 -3.13 8.17 12.32
C PHE A 127 -4.33 7.30 11.90
N ILE A 128 -4.10 6.12 11.30
CA ILE A 128 -5.16 5.20 10.87
C ILE A 128 -6.04 4.80 12.05
N CYS A 129 -5.45 4.46 13.20
CA CYS A 129 -6.19 4.14 14.43
C CYS A 129 -7.09 5.29 14.89
N SER A 130 -6.58 6.52 14.83
CA SER A 130 -7.32 7.72 15.25
C SER A 130 -8.45 8.08 14.27
N ALA A 131 -8.18 7.96 12.97
CA ALA A 131 -9.16 8.16 11.91
C ALA A 131 -10.30 7.13 11.98
N GLU A 132 -9.98 5.86 12.28
CA GLU A 132 -10.99 4.81 12.51
C GLU A 132 -11.88 5.13 13.71
N LYS A 133 -11.29 5.46 14.86
CA LYS A 133 -12.03 5.78 16.09
C LYS A 133 -12.97 6.99 15.93
N SER A 134 -12.61 7.94 15.07
CA SER A 134 -13.41 9.14 14.82
C SER A 134 -14.35 9.04 13.62
N TYR A 135 -14.28 7.96 12.83
CA TYR A 135 -14.99 7.84 11.55
C TYR A 135 -16.52 8.00 11.68
N ASP A 136 -17.16 7.31 12.62
CA ASP A 136 -18.62 7.39 12.79
C ASP A 136 -19.08 8.80 13.19
N THR A 137 -18.27 9.49 14.00
CA THR A 137 -18.52 10.88 14.39
C THR A 137 -18.37 11.80 13.19
N LEU A 138 -17.29 11.65 12.41
CA LEU A 138 -17.08 12.40 11.17
C LEU A 138 -18.25 12.20 10.20
N LYS A 139 -18.66 10.96 9.95
CA LYS A 139 -19.79 10.62 9.08
C LYS A 139 -21.08 11.31 9.54
N LYS A 140 -21.41 11.24 10.84
CA LYS A 140 -22.60 11.91 11.39
C LYS A 140 -22.54 13.43 11.19
N LEU A 141 -21.39 14.05 11.40
CA LEU A 141 -21.22 15.50 11.25
C LEU A 141 -21.28 15.95 9.79
N VAL A 142 -20.68 15.18 8.87
CA VAL A 142 -20.75 15.44 7.43
C VAL A 142 -22.18 15.29 6.91
N CYS A 143 -22.92 14.29 7.38
CA CYS A 143 -24.30 14.02 6.95
C CYS A 143 -25.34 14.94 7.58
N LYS A 144 -24.96 15.80 8.54
CA LYS A 144 -25.89 16.72 9.18
C LYS A 144 -26.48 17.68 8.14
N LYS A 145 -27.79 17.93 8.23
CA LYS A 145 -28.46 18.96 7.42
C LYS A 145 -27.97 20.33 7.89
N GLU A 146 -27.40 21.10 6.97
CA GLU A 146 -26.88 22.42 7.25
C GLU A 146 -27.86 23.51 6.81
N THR A 147 -27.86 24.61 7.57
CA THR A 147 -28.66 25.82 7.28
C THR A 147 -27.82 26.96 6.74
N LYS A 148 -26.49 26.82 6.72
CA LYS A 148 -25.56 27.82 6.18
C LYS A 148 -25.45 27.70 4.66
N SER A 149 -25.33 28.84 3.98
CA SER A 149 -24.87 28.85 2.59
C SER A 149 -23.39 28.43 2.55
N GLY A 150 -23.03 27.57 1.60
CA GLY A 150 -21.63 27.22 1.34
C GLY A 150 -20.82 28.41 0.82
N GLU A 151 -19.53 28.17 0.61
CA GLU A 151 -18.61 29.16 0.05
C GLU A 151 -18.87 29.34 -1.45
N GLN A 152 -18.52 30.51 -1.98
CA GLN A 152 -18.52 30.74 -3.42
C GLN A 152 -17.23 30.21 -4.02
N ILE A 153 -17.34 29.53 -5.15
CA ILE A 153 -16.16 29.02 -5.87
C ILE A 153 -15.55 30.12 -6.74
N SER A 154 -14.22 30.16 -6.82
CA SER A 154 -13.51 31.02 -7.75
C SER A 154 -13.68 30.52 -9.20
N ASN A 155 -13.55 31.40 -10.19
CA ASN A 155 -13.58 31.00 -11.60
C ASN A 155 -12.40 30.07 -11.95
N THR A 156 -11.26 30.24 -11.29
CA THR A 156 -10.08 29.38 -11.47
C THR A 156 -10.38 27.97 -10.99
N ASP A 157 -10.83 27.80 -9.75
CA ASP A 157 -11.13 26.47 -9.19
C ASP A 157 -12.26 25.77 -9.95
N LYS A 158 -13.26 26.54 -10.38
CA LYS A 158 -14.36 26.02 -11.21
C LYS A 158 -13.82 25.44 -12.51
N LYS A 159 -12.91 26.16 -13.18
CA LYS A 159 -12.26 25.67 -14.40
C LYS A 159 -11.41 24.43 -14.11
N THR A 160 -10.61 24.44 -13.05
CA THR A 160 -9.80 23.28 -12.63
C THR A 160 -10.68 22.04 -12.42
N LEU A 161 -11.80 22.17 -11.71
CA LEU A 161 -12.74 21.05 -11.49
C LEU A 161 -13.38 20.56 -12.79
N ALA A 162 -13.72 21.47 -13.71
CA ALA A 162 -14.26 21.11 -15.01
C ALA A 162 -13.25 20.32 -15.86
N ASP A 163 -12.00 20.78 -15.89
CA ASP A 163 -10.91 20.16 -16.64
C ASP A 163 -10.59 18.76 -16.08
N LEU A 164 -10.42 18.65 -14.75
CA LEU A 164 -10.16 17.37 -14.08
C LEU A 164 -11.25 16.32 -14.37
N TYR A 165 -12.51 16.75 -14.36
CA TYR A 165 -13.61 15.85 -14.67
C TYR A 165 -13.62 15.41 -16.14
N TYR A 166 -13.39 16.35 -17.07
CA TYR A 166 -13.39 16.07 -18.50
C TYR A 166 -12.32 15.03 -18.87
N GLU A 167 -11.13 15.16 -18.27
CA GLU A 167 -9.99 14.28 -18.51
C GLU A 167 -10.22 12.86 -17.95
N ASN A 168 -10.78 12.78 -16.74
CA ASN A 168 -10.75 11.55 -15.93
C ASN A 168 -12.10 10.82 -15.82
N VAL A 169 -13.24 11.51 -15.97
CA VAL A 169 -14.57 10.91 -15.78
C VAL A 169 -15.28 10.70 -17.11
N GLN A 170 -15.56 11.76 -17.86
CA GLN A 170 -16.22 11.68 -19.16
C GLN A 170 -15.97 12.94 -19.99
N GLN A 171 -15.93 12.76 -21.32
CA GLN A 171 -15.73 13.85 -22.28
C GLN A 171 -17.02 14.64 -22.55
N GLU A 172 -17.78 14.94 -21.51
CA GLU A 172 -18.97 15.80 -21.55
C GLU A 172 -18.69 17.04 -20.69
N LYS A 173 -19.08 18.21 -21.19
CA LYS A 173 -18.89 19.46 -20.45
C LYS A 173 -19.77 19.45 -19.20
N ILE A 174 -19.19 19.69 -18.02
CA ILE A 174 -19.98 19.95 -16.82
C ILE A 174 -20.60 21.35 -16.91
N ILE A 175 -21.81 21.48 -16.39
CA ILE A 175 -22.50 22.76 -16.24
C ILE A 175 -21.92 23.51 -15.03
N ASP A 176 -21.55 24.77 -15.24
CA ASP A 176 -20.88 25.59 -14.22
C ASP A 176 -21.70 25.69 -12.93
N GLU A 177 -23.02 25.85 -13.03
CA GLU A 177 -23.95 25.92 -11.90
C GLU A 177 -23.96 24.61 -11.09
N ASN A 178 -23.71 23.46 -11.73
CA ASN A 178 -23.61 22.18 -11.05
C ASN A 178 -22.29 22.08 -10.28
N ILE A 179 -21.18 22.59 -10.81
CA ILE A 179 -19.91 22.67 -10.07
C ILE A 179 -20.07 23.59 -8.85
N GLU A 180 -20.70 24.75 -9.03
CA GLU A 180 -20.98 25.70 -7.95
C GLU A 180 -21.80 25.06 -6.84
N TYR A 181 -22.87 24.34 -7.20
CA TYR A 181 -23.71 23.64 -6.23
C TYR A 181 -22.92 22.57 -5.46
N ILE A 182 -22.11 21.76 -6.15
CA ILE A 182 -21.29 20.73 -5.51
C ILE A 182 -20.26 21.37 -4.57
N HIS A 183 -19.60 22.44 -5.01
CA HIS A 183 -18.66 23.18 -4.17
C HIS A 183 -19.35 23.75 -2.93
N CYS A 184 -20.53 24.35 -3.09
CA CYS A 184 -21.33 24.84 -1.97
C CYS A 184 -21.67 23.70 -1.01
N PHE A 185 -22.08 22.53 -1.52
CA PHE A 185 -22.33 21.35 -0.70
C PHE A 185 -21.10 20.93 0.12
N CYS A 186 -19.93 20.87 -0.51
CA CYS A 186 -18.67 20.45 0.11
C CYS A 186 -18.11 21.48 1.11
N THR A 187 -18.54 22.74 1.05
CA THR A 187 -18.04 23.83 1.93
C THR A 187 -19.07 24.33 2.95
N GLN A 188 -20.27 23.73 2.98
CA GLN A 188 -21.35 24.10 3.90
C GLN A 188 -20.98 24.02 5.39
N ASN A 189 -20.04 23.15 5.76
CA ASN A 189 -19.49 23.08 7.11
C ASN A 189 -18.01 22.66 7.09
N ASN A 190 -17.34 22.87 8.23
CA ASN A 190 -15.91 22.60 8.37
C ASN A 190 -15.57 21.13 8.14
N GLU A 191 -16.43 20.19 8.56
CA GLU A 191 -16.15 18.76 8.41
C GLU A 191 -16.21 18.31 6.95
N ARG A 192 -17.13 18.85 6.15
CA ARG A 192 -17.15 18.63 4.69
C ARG A 192 -15.96 19.27 4.01
N LYS A 193 -15.59 20.49 4.42
CA LYS A 193 -14.46 21.22 3.84
C LYS A 193 -13.14 20.48 4.09
N LYS A 194 -12.95 19.91 5.28
CA LYS A 194 -11.78 19.06 5.59
C LYS A 194 -11.63 17.90 4.62
N ILE A 195 -12.74 17.33 4.12
CA ILE A 195 -12.71 16.17 3.22
C ILE A 195 -13.14 16.54 1.78
N TYR A 196 -12.91 17.78 1.37
CA TYR A 196 -13.36 18.33 0.09
C TYR A 196 -12.93 17.47 -1.12
N PRO A 197 -11.64 17.09 -1.28
CA PRO A 197 -11.22 16.20 -2.36
C PRO A 197 -12.01 14.90 -2.43
N TYR A 198 -12.21 14.23 -1.28
CA TYR A 198 -12.96 12.98 -1.22
C TYR A 198 -14.43 13.15 -1.64
N LEU A 199 -15.11 14.17 -1.11
CA LEU A 199 -16.51 14.42 -1.45
C LEU A 199 -16.67 14.78 -2.93
N MET A 200 -15.81 15.65 -3.45
CA MET A 200 -15.82 16.05 -4.86
C MET A 200 -15.64 14.84 -5.77
N PHE A 201 -14.63 14.01 -5.47
CA PHE A 201 -14.40 12.75 -6.17
C PHE A 201 -15.66 11.86 -6.15
N ARG A 202 -16.21 11.55 -4.97
CA ARG A 202 -17.39 10.65 -4.87
C ARG A 202 -18.58 11.21 -5.63
N ILE A 203 -18.80 12.52 -5.59
CA ILE A 203 -19.92 13.15 -6.28
C ILE A 203 -19.73 13.09 -7.80
N MET A 204 -18.54 13.45 -8.30
CA MET A 204 -18.21 13.38 -9.72
C MET A 204 -18.40 11.97 -10.28
N ILE A 205 -18.02 10.93 -9.53
CA ILE A 205 -18.16 9.53 -9.98
C ILE A 205 -19.60 9.01 -9.88
N ASN A 206 -20.26 9.22 -8.73
CA ASN A 206 -21.61 8.68 -8.47
C ASN A 206 -22.68 9.39 -9.30
N TYR A 207 -22.48 10.68 -9.58
CA TYR A 207 -23.45 11.52 -10.28
C TYR A 207 -22.98 11.95 -11.67
N ARG A 208 -21.96 11.30 -12.25
CA ARG A 208 -21.35 11.68 -13.54
C ARG A 208 -22.35 12.07 -14.63
N LYS A 209 -23.36 11.24 -14.88
CA LYS A 209 -24.38 11.55 -15.90
C LYS A 209 -25.27 12.74 -15.53
N LYS A 210 -25.54 12.98 -14.25
CA LYS A 210 -26.47 14.05 -13.81
C LYS A 210 -25.81 15.41 -13.86
N ILE A 211 -24.52 15.52 -13.55
CA ILE A 211 -23.82 16.80 -13.47
C ILE A 211 -23.57 17.46 -14.83
N CYS A 212 -23.65 16.70 -15.93
CA CYS A 212 -23.53 17.20 -17.30
C CYS A 212 -24.88 17.50 -17.98
N LYS A 213 -26.02 17.26 -17.31
CA LYS A 213 -27.33 17.46 -17.93
C LYS A 213 -27.99 18.76 -17.47
N ASP A 214 -28.47 19.55 -18.43
CA ASP A 214 -29.30 20.72 -18.20
C ASP A 214 -30.71 20.29 -17.76
N TYR A 215 -30.88 19.77 -16.55
CA TYR A 215 -32.22 19.54 -15.99
C TYR A 215 -32.67 20.72 -15.15
N SER A 216 -33.45 21.59 -15.80
CA SER A 216 -34.42 22.45 -15.13
C SER A 216 -35.40 21.59 -14.32
N GLU A 217 -35.64 21.99 -13.07
CA GLU A 217 -36.50 21.40 -12.03
C GLU A 217 -35.92 20.24 -11.19
N GLU A 218 -35.34 19.18 -11.75
CA GLU A 218 -34.80 18.08 -10.92
C GLU A 218 -33.50 18.45 -10.17
N MET A 219 -32.61 19.27 -10.75
CA MET A 219 -31.44 19.80 -10.04
C MET A 219 -31.73 21.08 -9.25
N LYS A 220 -32.92 21.66 -9.40
CA LYS A 220 -33.44 22.63 -8.41
C LYS A 220 -33.85 21.95 -7.10
N ASN A 221 -33.82 20.62 -7.03
CA ASN A 221 -33.96 19.91 -5.76
C ASN A 221 -32.66 20.10 -4.95
N PRO A 222 -32.68 20.88 -3.85
CA PRO A 222 -31.48 21.17 -3.05
C PRO A 222 -30.91 19.94 -2.32
N ASN A 223 -31.42 18.73 -2.60
CA ASN A 223 -31.03 17.46 -2.00
C ASN A 223 -30.69 16.36 -3.02
N PHE A 224 -30.25 16.67 -4.25
CA PHE A 224 -29.89 15.58 -5.19
C PHE A 224 -28.63 14.81 -4.72
N ILE A 225 -27.74 15.48 -3.99
CA ILE A 225 -26.62 14.84 -3.30
C ILE A 225 -27.16 14.26 -2.00
N ASN A 226 -27.03 12.94 -1.83
CA ASN A 226 -27.28 12.28 -0.56
C ASN A 226 -25.93 12.11 0.18
N PRO A 227 -25.67 12.85 1.28
CA PRO A 227 -24.41 12.69 2.01
C PRO A 227 -24.15 11.25 2.46
N GLU A 228 -25.19 10.52 2.84
CA GLU A 228 -25.03 9.15 3.33
C GLU A 228 -24.51 8.20 2.25
N SER A 229 -24.91 8.41 0.99
CA SER A 229 -24.45 7.56 -0.13
C SER A 229 -22.97 7.77 -0.44
N LEU A 230 -22.39 8.91 -0.06
CA LEU A 230 -20.96 9.19 -0.21
C LEU A 230 -20.09 8.42 0.79
N PHE A 231 -20.70 7.86 1.86
CA PHE A 231 -20.03 7.02 2.86
C PHE A 231 -20.37 5.52 2.71
N VAL A 232 -21.01 5.14 1.60
CA VAL A 232 -21.23 3.73 1.28
C VAL A 232 -20.00 3.19 0.56
N TYR A 233 -19.53 2.03 1.01
CA TYR A 233 -18.44 1.30 0.38
C TYR A 233 -18.80 0.98 -1.08
N GLN A 234 -17.89 1.26 -1.99
CA GLN A 234 -18.08 1.02 -3.40
C GLN A 234 -17.00 0.05 -3.90
N ASN A 235 -17.46 -1.15 -4.25
CA ASN A 235 -16.62 -2.19 -4.80
C ASN A 235 -16.49 -2.02 -6.32
N TYR A 236 -15.27 -1.85 -6.80
CA TYR A 236 -14.92 -1.87 -8.22
C TYR A 236 -14.44 -3.28 -8.60
N ASN A 237 -14.80 -3.75 -9.79
CA ASN A 237 -14.25 -5.00 -10.31
C ASN A 237 -12.79 -4.76 -10.72
N ILE A 238 -11.86 -5.17 -9.86
CA ILE A 238 -10.40 -5.02 -10.05
C ILE A 238 -9.73 -6.34 -10.45
N GLU A 239 -10.44 -7.47 -10.29
CA GLU A 239 -9.90 -8.82 -10.51
C GLU A 239 -10.13 -9.30 -11.95
N GLU A 240 -11.22 -8.87 -12.62
CA GLU A 240 -11.50 -9.27 -14.00
C GLU A 240 -11.06 -8.19 -15.01
N ASP A 241 -10.05 -8.53 -15.81
CA ASP A 241 -9.50 -7.67 -16.85
C ASP A 241 -10.30 -7.77 -18.16
N ASN A 242 -10.68 -6.61 -18.70
CA ASN A 242 -11.17 -6.46 -20.07
C ASN A 242 -10.58 -5.24 -20.79
N GLY A 243 -9.47 -4.70 -20.27
CA GLY A 243 -8.75 -3.50 -20.73
C GLY A 243 -9.50 -2.17 -20.55
N LYS A 244 -10.85 -2.18 -20.56
CA LYS A 244 -11.68 -0.98 -20.38
C LYS A 244 -11.74 -0.54 -18.92
N ASN A 245 -11.88 -1.50 -18.00
CA ASN A 245 -11.91 -1.22 -16.57
C ASN A 245 -10.57 -0.64 -16.08
N PHE A 246 -9.45 -1.15 -16.60
CA PHE A 246 -8.10 -0.71 -16.26
C PHE A 246 -7.89 0.80 -16.49
N LYS A 247 -8.14 1.26 -17.72
CA LYS A 247 -7.99 2.69 -18.07
C LYS A 247 -8.90 3.58 -17.23
N GLN A 248 -10.08 3.07 -16.87
CA GLN A 248 -11.03 3.84 -16.07
C GLN A 248 -10.61 3.95 -14.61
N HIS A 249 -10.11 2.87 -14.00
CA HIS A 249 -9.62 2.86 -12.61
C HIS A 249 -8.41 3.78 -12.44
N SER A 250 -7.45 3.72 -13.39
CA SER A 250 -6.31 4.63 -13.44
C SER A 250 -6.75 6.11 -13.45
N LYS A 251 -7.71 6.46 -14.31
CA LYS A 251 -8.28 7.81 -14.36
C LYS A 251 -8.96 8.22 -13.07
N TYR A 252 -9.68 7.32 -12.39
CA TYR A 252 -10.32 7.63 -11.12
C TYR A 252 -9.32 7.88 -10.00
N ILE A 253 -8.25 7.09 -9.95
CA ILE A 253 -7.15 7.33 -9.02
C ILE A 253 -6.49 8.68 -9.32
N ASN A 254 -6.16 8.96 -10.58
CA ASN A 254 -5.56 10.23 -10.99
C ASN A 254 -6.46 11.42 -10.63
N LEU A 255 -7.77 11.34 -10.88
CA LEU A 255 -8.74 12.36 -10.47
C LEU A 255 -8.64 12.64 -8.97
N PHE A 256 -8.65 11.59 -8.14
CA PHE A 256 -8.58 11.76 -6.70
C PHE A 256 -7.26 12.39 -6.24
N LEU A 257 -6.12 11.94 -6.79
CA LEU A 257 -4.80 12.47 -6.44
C LEU A 257 -4.65 13.94 -6.84
N ARG A 258 -5.09 14.30 -8.05
CA ARG A 258 -5.10 15.70 -8.52
C ARG A 258 -6.02 16.58 -7.68
N LEU A 259 -7.19 16.07 -7.27
CA LEU A 259 -8.05 16.81 -6.33
C LEU A 259 -7.37 17.06 -4.98
N CYS A 260 -6.63 16.07 -4.46
CA CYS A 260 -5.86 16.24 -3.24
C CYS A 260 -4.72 17.26 -3.40
N GLU A 261 -4.03 17.27 -4.53
CA GLU A 261 -2.96 18.21 -4.84
C GLU A 261 -3.48 19.65 -4.90
N GLU A 262 -4.45 19.91 -5.79
CA GLU A 262 -5.00 21.24 -6.06
C GLU A 262 -5.69 21.87 -4.83
N PHE A 263 -6.35 21.04 -4.01
CA PHE A 263 -7.14 21.50 -2.85
C PHE A 263 -6.48 21.17 -1.49
N SER A 264 -5.19 20.83 -1.48
CA SER A 264 -4.41 20.54 -0.26
C SER A 264 -4.42 21.70 0.75
N HIS A 265 -4.46 22.94 0.25
CA HIS A 265 -4.43 24.16 1.07
C HIS A 265 -5.70 24.41 1.90
N VAL A 266 -6.80 23.70 1.62
CA VAL A 266 -8.11 23.84 2.31
C VAL A 266 -8.64 22.55 2.92
N SER A 267 -7.92 21.44 2.75
CA SER A 267 -8.39 20.11 3.13
C SER A 267 -7.37 19.35 3.98
N ASP A 268 -7.87 18.37 4.71
CA ASP A 268 -7.06 17.36 5.37
C ASP A 268 -6.83 16.21 4.37
N VAL A 269 -5.70 16.28 3.67
CA VAL A 269 -5.35 15.33 2.60
C VAL A 269 -5.22 13.92 3.14
N GLU A 270 -4.63 13.75 4.31
CA GLU A 270 -4.42 12.44 4.94
C GLU A 270 -5.77 11.80 5.29
N LEU A 271 -6.71 12.59 5.82
CA LEU A 271 -8.07 12.12 6.07
C LEU A 271 -8.83 11.80 4.78
N CYS A 272 -8.61 12.56 3.70
CA CYS A 272 -9.17 12.25 2.38
C CYS A 272 -8.67 10.91 1.85
N LYS A 273 -7.36 10.65 1.93
CA LYS A 273 -6.75 9.38 1.51
C LYS A 273 -7.26 8.22 2.36
N TYR A 274 -7.36 8.39 3.67
CA TYR A 274 -8.00 7.42 4.56
C TYR A 274 -9.43 7.08 4.13
N LEU A 275 -10.27 8.09 3.85
CA LEU A 275 -11.65 7.85 3.40
C LEU A 275 -11.71 7.17 2.04
N PHE A 276 -10.82 7.52 1.12
CA PHE A 276 -10.69 6.88 -0.18
C PHE A 276 -10.41 5.39 -0.02
N GLU A 277 -9.39 5.03 0.76
CA GLU A 277 -9.00 3.63 0.99
C GLU A 277 -10.01 2.84 1.84
N LYS A 278 -10.68 3.49 2.79
CA LYS A 278 -11.71 2.84 3.60
C LYS A 278 -12.95 2.50 2.79
N LEU A 279 -13.32 3.34 1.83
CA LEU A 279 -14.61 3.27 1.16
C LEU A 279 -14.55 2.76 -0.28
N LEU A 280 -13.35 2.53 -0.81
CA LEU A 280 -13.11 2.08 -2.17
C LEU A 280 -11.97 1.05 -2.19
N ASN A 281 -12.07 0.02 -3.01
CA ASN A 281 -10.95 -0.91 -3.26
C ASN A 281 -10.01 -0.46 -4.39
N LEU A 282 -10.13 0.77 -4.89
CA LEU A 282 -9.24 1.27 -5.95
C LEU A 282 -7.77 1.37 -5.51
N ASN A 283 -7.53 1.52 -4.21
CA ASN A 283 -6.18 1.50 -3.64
C ASN A 283 -5.47 0.15 -3.88
N LYS A 284 -6.20 -0.98 -3.85
CA LYS A 284 -5.62 -2.30 -4.17
C LYS A 284 -5.03 -2.31 -5.57
N TRP A 285 -5.81 -1.82 -6.55
CA TRP A 285 -5.37 -1.71 -7.94
C TRP A 285 -4.16 -0.77 -8.08
N GLY A 286 -4.15 0.35 -7.33
CA GLY A 286 -3.07 1.33 -7.35
C GLY A 286 -1.76 0.79 -6.79
N ILE A 287 -1.78 0.20 -5.60
CA ILE A 287 -0.57 -0.31 -4.91
C ILE A 287 0.18 -1.35 -5.73
N GLU A 288 -0.53 -2.22 -6.45
CA GLU A 288 0.09 -3.22 -7.33
C GLU A 288 0.76 -2.61 -8.57
N ARG A 289 0.51 -1.34 -8.89
CA ARG A 289 0.81 -0.73 -10.21
C ARG A 289 1.46 0.65 -10.14
N THR A 290 1.69 1.18 -8.95
CA THR A 290 2.39 2.45 -8.74
C THR A 290 3.64 2.21 -7.91
N GLU A 291 4.79 2.64 -8.42
CA GLU A 291 6.07 2.59 -7.68
C GLU A 291 6.07 3.55 -6.49
N GLU A 292 5.23 4.58 -6.53
CA GLU A 292 5.10 5.56 -5.45
C GLU A 292 4.21 5.04 -4.32
N GLN A 293 4.65 5.21 -3.07
CA GLN A 293 3.90 4.90 -1.84
C GLN A 293 2.76 5.90 -1.58
N VAL A 294 1.89 6.09 -2.58
CA VAL A 294 0.79 7.06 -2.52
C VAL A 294 -0.30 6.62 -1.54
N PHE A 295 -0.45 5.30 -1.39
CA PHE A 295 -1.48 4.65 -0.56
C PHE A 295 -0.84 3.98 0.65
N SER A 296 -1.06 4.56 1.83
CA SER A 296 -0.64 4.01 3.12
C SER A 296 -1.60 4.40 4.25
N HIS A 297 -2.86 4.67 3.92
CA HIS A 297 -3.87 5.24 4.83
C HIS A 297 -4.93 4.23 5.25
N SER A 298 -4.65 2.94 5.08
CA SER A 298 -5.38 1.82 5.64
C SER A 298 -4.37 0.79 6.13
N ILE A 299 -4.77 -0.12 7.01
CA ILE A 299 -3.85 -1.18 7.50
C ILE A 299 -3.34 -2.00 6.32
N TYR A 300 -4.25 -2.40 5.45
CA TYR A 300 -3.93 -3.15 4.25
C TYR A 300 -2.87 -2.45 3.40
N SER A 301 -3.06 -1.16 3.07
CA SER A 301 -2.10 -0.43 2.23
C SER A 301 -0.79 -0.14 2.95
N LEU A 302 -0.83 0.15 4.25
CA LEU A 302 0.35 0.40 5.06
C LEU A 302 1.25 -0.84 5.12
N VAL A 303 0.66 -2.03 5.25
CA VAL A 303 1.37 -3.31 5.16
C VAL A 303 1.86 -3.49 3.73
N LYS A 304 0.98 -3.44 2.72
CA LYS A 304 1.31 -3.77 1.33
C LYS A 304 2.38 -2.86 0.71
N SER A 305 2.30 -1.55 0.93
CA SER A 305 3.24 -0.54 0.40
C SER A 305 4.67 -0.64 0.95
N ARG A 306 4.83 -1.34 2.09
CA ARG A 306 6.13 -1.54 2.76
C ARG A 306 6.59 -3.00 2.76
N SER A 307 5.73 -3.93 2.34
CA SER A 307 6.00 -5.37 2.36
C SER A 307 6.46 -5.94 1.01
N GLY A 308 6.82 -5.09 0.04
CA GLY A 308 7.28 -5.54 -1.28
C GLY A 308 8.39 -6.60 -1.19
N PHE A 309 8.06 -7.84 -1.56
CA PHE A 309 8.93 -9.00 -1.81
C PHE A 309 9.79 -9.59 -0.66
N LEU A 310 9.53 -9.25 0.61
CA LEU A 310 10.51 -9.42 1.69
C LEU A 310 10.06 -10.34 2.85
N TYR A 311 9.68 -11.59 2.57
CA TYR A 311 9.63 -12.62 3.64
C TYR A 311 10.60 -13.79 3.41
N TRP A 312 11.09 -13.92 2.18
CA TRP A 312 11.98 -14.99 1.73
C TRP A 312 13.19 -14.30 1.10
N GLY A 313 14.43 -14.63 1.48
CA GLY A 313 15.63 -13.97 0.96
C GLY A 313 15.76 -14.00 -0.58
N GLU A 314 16.86 -13.46 -1.11
CA GLU A 314 17.17 -13.50 -2.56
C GLU A 314 16.87 -14.88 -3.15
N SER A 315 16.20 -14.96 -4.31
CA SER A 315 15.97 -16.23 -5.00
C SER A 315 17.29 -16.98 -5.16
N ASN A 316 17.25 -18.30 -5.11
CA ASN A 316 18.46 -19.09 -5.38
C ASN A 316 18.71 -19.27 -6.89
N PHE A 317 17.75 -18.86 -7.72
CA PHE A 317 17.88 -18.90 -9.16
C PHE A 317 18.52 -17.59 -9.62
N ASP A 318 19.55 -17.72 -10.44
CA ASP A 318 20.23 -16.57 -11.03
C ASP A 318 19.30 -15.92 -12.06
N GLY A 319 19.31 -14.58 -12.13
CA GLY A 319 18.49 -13.83 -13.10
C GLY A 319 18.82 -14.20 -14.55
N ASP A 320 20.06 -14.62 -14.78
CA ASP A 320 20.56 -15.07 -16.08
C ASP A 320 19.83 -16.32 -16.62
N ILE A 321 19.08 -17.05 -15.77
CA ILE A 321 18.34 -18.27 -16.16
C ILE A 321 17.21 -17.96 -17.17
N ILE A 322 16.67 -16.74 -17.18
CA ILE A 322 15.57 -16.35 -18.09
C ILE A 322 16.02 -15.51 -19.29
N ASP A 323 17.31 -15.17 -19.40
CA ASP A 323 17.85 -14.27 -20.43
C ASP A 323 17.69 -14.79 -21.88
N HIS A 324 17.44 -16.09 -22.03
CA HIS A 324 17.32 -16.75 -23.33
C HIS A 324 15.88 -17.01 -23.76
N ILE A 325 14.89 -16.63 -22.94
CA ILE A 325 13.46 -16.86 -23.21
C ILE A 325 12.81 -15.54 -23.61
N SER A 326 11.94 -15.57 -24.61
CA SER A 326 11.24 -14.35 -24.99
C SER A 326 10.25 -13.92 -23.90
N ASN A 327 10.04 -12.61 -23.77
CA ASN A 327 9.04 -12.07 -22.83
C ASN A 327 7.62 -12.61 -23.09
N GLU A 328 7.28 -12.89 -24.35
CA GLU A 328 5.97 -13.44 -24.72
C GLU A 328 5.80 -14.87 -24.21
N GLU A 329 6.82 -15.71 -24.35
CA GLU A 329 6.83 -17.09 -23.83
C GLU A 329 6.80 -17.12 -22.30
N LEU A 330 7.61 -16.29 -21.63
CA LEU A 330 7.59 -16.16 -20.16
C LEU A 330 6.20 -15.76 -19.66
N THR A 331 5.58 -14.77 -20.30
CA THR A 331 4.24 -14.30 -19.92
C THR A 331 3.19 -15.41 -20.09
N ALA A 332 3.26 -16.18 -21.18
CA ALA A 332 2.33 -17.28 -21.44
C ALA A 332 2.44 -18.36 -20.34
N ILE A 333 3.66 -18.79 -20.00
CA ILE A 333 3.91 -19.78 -18.95
C ILE A 333 3.42 -19.26 -17.59
N GLN A 334 3.70 -17.99 -17.27
CA GLN A 334 3.23 -17.36 -16.03
C GLN A 334 1.71 -17.38 -15.92
N VAL A 335 0.98 -17.05 -17.00
CA VAL A 335 -0.49 -17.10 -17.01
C VAL A 335 -1.01 -18.50 -16.73
N GLU A 336 -0.40 -19.53 -17.34
CA GLU A 336 -0.80 -20.92 -17.10
C GLU A 336 -0.50 -21.38 -15.67
N LEU A 337 0.66 -20.99 -15.12
CA LEU A 337 1.00 -21.25 -13.72
C LEU A 337 0.02 -20.59 -12.76
N ILE A 338 -0.33 -19.32 -12.99
CA ILE A 338 -1.32 -18.59 -12.17
C ILE A 338 -2.65 -19.35 -12.16
N MET A 339 -3.17 -19.71 -13.34
CA MET A 339 -4.41 -20.47 -13.45
C MET A 339 -4.32 -21.82 -12.73
N TYR A 340 -3.20 -22.53 -12.88
CA TYR A 340 -2.98 -23.82 -12.25
C TYR A 340 -2.97 -23.72 -10.72
N PHE A 341 -2.27 -22.73 -10.15
CA PHE A 341 -2.22 -22.55 -8.69
C PHE A 341 -3.54 -22.02 -8.10
N ASP A 342 -4.32 -21.26 -8.86
CA ASP A 342 -5.67 -20.84 -8.47
C ASP A 342 -6.61 -22.03 -8.28
N GLU A 343 -6.53 -23.02 -9.17
CA GLU A 343 -7.28 -24.27 -9.07
C GLU A 343 -6.71 -25.21 -7.99
N ASN A 344 -5.41 -25.11 -7.70
CA ASN A 344 -4.69 -26.04 -6.84
C ASN A 344 -4.06 -25.38 -5.60
N LYS A 345 -4.88 -24.66 -4.81
CA LYS A 345 -4.45 -23.92 -3.59
C LYS A 345 -3.71 -24.75 -2.53
N PHE A 346 -3.73 -26.09 -2.62
CA PHE A 346 -2.98 -26.95 -1.71
C PHE A 346 -1.47 -26.77 -1.86
N PHE A 347 -0.96 -26.43 -3.05
CA PHE A 347 0.47 -26.26 -3.29
C PHE A 347 1.05 -25.12 -2.43
N VAL A 348 0.34 -23.99 -2.35
CA VAL A 348 0.71 -22.86 -1.48
C VAL A 348 0.77 -23.30 -0.02
N THR A 349 -0.22 -24.05 0.44
CA THR A 349 -0.30 -24.51 1.84
C THR A 349 0.82 -25.50 2.18
N GLU A 350 1.17 -26.40 1.27
CA GLU A 350 2.29 -27.32 1.45
C GLU A 350 3.62 -26.59 1.38
N TYR A 351 3.82 -25.67 0.44
CA TYR A 351 5.02 -24.84 0.36
C TYR A 351 5.28 -24.10 1.67
N MET A 352 4.26 -23.48 2.27
CA MET A 352 4.38 -22.86 3.60
C MET A 352 4.83 -23.86 4.67
N LYS A 353 4.26 -25.07 4.70
CA LYS A 353 4.66 -26.11 5.68
C LYS A 353 6.12 -26.53 5.48
N LYS A 354 6.58 -26.61 4.23
CA LYS A 354 7.98 -26.94 3.91
C LYS A 354 8.91 -25.80 4.32
N MET A 355 8.52 -24.55 4.07
CA MET A 355 9.28 -23.37 4.50
C MET A 355 9.42 -23.27 6.03
N LYS A 356 8.41 -23.70 6.79
CA LYS A 356 8.51 -23.85 8.26
C LYS A 356 9.58 -24.84 8.71
N MET A 357 9.83 -25.88 7.92
CA MET A 357 10.88 -26.88 8.19
C MET A 357 12.28 -26.35 7.82
N GLY A 358 12.34 -25.28 7.03
CA GLY A 358 13.56 -24.62 6.58
C GLY A 358 13.62 -24.48 5.06
N ARG A 359 14.41 -23.50 4.60
CA ARG A 359 14.53 -23.12 3.19
C ARG A 359 14.82 -24.32 2.26
N LYS A 360 15.71 -25.22 2.68
CA LYS A 360 16.05 -26.44 1.93
C LYS A 360 14.82 -27.31 1.59
N TYR A 361 13.87 -27.42 2.50
CA TYR A 361 12.66 -28.22 2.27
C TYR A 361 11.69 -27.52 1.32
N GLY A 362 11.64 -26.19 1.34
CA GLY A 362 10.87 -25.40 0.37
C GLY A 362 11.42 -25.52 -1.04
N LEU A 363 12.75 -25.45 -1.21
CA LEU A 363 13.40 -25.63 -2.51
C LEU A 363 13.16 -27.03 -3.08
N ASN A 364 13.35 -28.06 -2.26
CA ASN A 364 13.05 -29.43 -2.70
C ASN A 364 11.56 -29.60 -3.05
N TYR A 365 10.67 -28.86 -2.40
CA TYR A 365 9.26 -28.87 -2.78
C TYR A 365 9.04 -28.22 -4.15
N ILE A 366 9.69 -27.09 -4.43
CA ILE A 366 9.65 -26.42 -5.75
C ILE A 366 10.13 -27.37 -6.85
N GLU A 367 11.28 -28.02 -6.69
CA GLU A 367 11.82 -29.02 -7.63
C GLU A 367 10.77 -30.10 -7.97
N ASN A 368 10.11 -30.67 -6.94
CA ASN A 368 9.09 -31.69 -7.12
C ASN A 368 7.83 -31.16 -7.82
N VAL A 369 7.43 -29.92 -7.52
CA VAL A 369 6.28 -29.26 -8.15
C VAL A 369 6.59 -28.94 -9.62
N ALA A 370 7.80 -28.49 -9.94
CA ALA A 370 8.23 -28.23 -11.32
C ALA A 370 8.19 -29.51 -12.16
N ILE A 371 8.72 -30.62 -11.63
CA ILE A 371 8.63 -31.93 -12.30
C ILE A 371 7.16 -32.34 -12.50
N HIS A 372 6.29 -32.11 -11.51
CA HIS A 372 4.88 -32.41 -11.64
C HIS A 372 4.20 -31.57 -12.72
N ILE A 373 4.39 -30.24 -12.68
CA ILE A 373 3.77 -29.28 -13.57
C ILE A 373 4.24 -29.48 -15.01
N ARG A 374 5.52 -29.77 -15.25
CA ARG A 374 6.05 -30.08 -16.59
C ARG A 374 5.32 -31.26 -17.27
N ASN A 375 4.74 -32.17 -16.49
CA ASN A 375 3.99 -33.31 -17.02
C ASN A 375 2.48 -33.01 -17.21
N VAL A 376 2.00 -31.84 -16.78
CA VAL A 376 0.58 -31.49 -16.73
C VAL A 376 0.27 -30.29 -17.62
N ILE A 377 1.12 -29.27 -17.59
CA ILE A 377 1.07 -28.10 -18.46
C ILE A 377 1.87 -28.44 -19.73
N ASP A 378 1.34 -28.10 -20.91
CA ASP A 378 1.99 -28.31 -22.21
C ASP A 378 3.11 -27.29 -22.41
N VAL A 379 4.11 -27.37 -21.54
CA VAL A 379 5.31 -26.53 -21.57
C VAL A 379 6.27 -27.12 -22.59
N ASP A 380 6.86 -26.27 -23.44
CA ASP A 380 7.84 -26.70 -24.44
C ASP A 380 8.91 -27.60 -23.78
N GLU A 381 9.15 -28.78 -24.38
CA GLU A 381 10.18 -29.71 -23.90
C GLU A 381 11.57 -29.07 -23.85
N SER A 382 11.81 -28.00 -24.63
CA SER A 382 13.06 -27.23 -24.61
C SER A 382 13.18 -26.28 -23.41
N LEU A 383 12.14 -26.07 -22.62
CA LEU A 383 12.24 -25.25 -21.41
C LEU A 383 13.10 -25.98 -20.37
N GLU A 384 14.14 -25.29 -19.91
CA GLU A 384 14.97 -25.76 -18.80
C GLU A 384 14.13 -25.88 -17.52
N ILE A 385 14.34 -26.95 -16.76
CA ILE A 385 13.51 -27.20 -15.56
C ILE A 385 13.75 -26.12 -14.51
N GLU A 386 14.96 -25.57 -14.47
CA GLU A 386 15.40 -24.49 -13.60
C GLU A 386 14.60 -23.20 -13.82
N VAL A 387 14.20 -22.91 -15.06
CA VAL A 387 13.32 -21.78 -15.37
C VAL A 387 11.93 -22.01 -14.77
N LEU A 388 11.40 -23.21 -14.93
CA LEU A 388 10.09 -23.57 -14.40
C LEU A 388 10.11 -23.55 -12.86
N GLU A 389 11.19 -24.01 -12.24
CA GLU A 389 11.43 -23.92 -10.80
C GLU A 389 11.46 -22.47 -10.31
N PHE A 390 12.15 -21.58 -11.03
CA PHE A 390 12.17 -20.14 -10.72
C PHE A 390 10.77 -19.52 -10.80
N LEU A 391 10.05 -19.74 -11.91
CA LEU A 391 8.70 -19.19 -12.09
C LEU A 391 7.72 -19.72 -11.03
N ILE A 392 7.83 -21.01 -10.66
CA ILE A 392 7.05 -21.61 -9.57
C ILE A 392 7.46 -21.03 -8.22
N GLU A 393 8.75 -20.80 -7.96
CA GLU A 393 9.20 -20.16 -6.73
C GLU A 393 8.59 -18.77 -6.61
N CYS A 394 8.68 -17.94 -7.66
CA CYS A 394 8.07 -16.60 -7.69
C CYS A 394 6.57 -16.66 -7.36
N GLU A 395 5.82 -17.48 -8.08
CA GLU A 395 4.37 -17.58 -7.92
C GLU A 395 3.96 -18.10 -6.54
N LEU A 396 4.67 -19.11 -6.01
CA LEU A 396 4.41 -19.63 -4.67
C LEU A 396 4.79 -18.61 -3.59
N ARG A 397 5.90 -17.87 -3.75
CA ARG A 397 6.31 -16.80 -2.82
C ARG A 397 5.27 -15.70 -2.78
N ASP A 398 4.84 -15.17 -3.92
CA ASP A 398 3.87 -14.08 -3.99
C ASP A 398 2.56 -14.44 -3.29
N ARG A 399 2.06 -15.67 -3.51
CA ARG A 399 0.84 -16.18 -2.83
C ARG A 399 1.02 -16.41 -1.34
N VAL A 400 2.22 -16.83 -0.92
CA VAL A 400 2.54 -16.96 0.49
C VAL A 400 2.64 -15.59 1.15
N ASP A 401 3.24 -14.62 0.48
CA ASP A 401 3.40 -13.25 0.94
C ASP A 401 2.03 -12.61 1.16
N GLU A 402 1.12 -12.72 0.20
CA GLU A 402 -0.27 -12.26 0.33
C GLU A 402 -0.98 -12.87 1.57
N LYS A 403 -0.71 -14.15 1.84
CA LYS A 403 -1.28 -14.84 2.99
C LYS A 403 -0.67 -14.39 4.31
N VAL A 404 0.64 -14.12 4.35
CA VAL A 404 1.34 -13.56 5.51
C VAL A 404 0.86 -12.13 5.78
N GLU A 405 0.77 -11.30 4.75
CA GLU A 405 0.20 -9.94 4.83
C GLU A 405 -1.23 -9.95 5.37
N THR A 406 -2.04 -10.95 5.02
CA THR A 406 -3.39 -11.13 5.58
C THR A 406 -3.34 -11.40 7.08
N TYR A 407 -2.40 -12.22 7.56
CA TYR A 407 -2.21 -12.46 8.99
C TYR A 407 -1.74 -11.21 9.73
N ILE A 408 -0.82 -10.45 9.14
CA ILE A 408 -0.31 -9.18 9.69
C ILE A 408 -1.43 -8.14 9.77
N THR A 409 -2.17 -7.97 8.66
CA THR A 409 -3.29 -7.03 8.57
C THR A 409 -4.33 -7.34 9.65
N ARG A 410 -4.72 -8.61 9.79
CA ARG A 410 -5.64 -9.04 10.84
C ARG A 410 -5.10 -8.76 12.23
N PHE A 411 -3.83 -9.07 12.48
CA PHE A 411 -3.21 -8.80 13.78
C PHE A 411 -3.29 -7.31 14.12
N MET A 412 -2.88 -6.43 13.19
CA MET A 412 -2.95 -4.98 13.39
C MET A 412 -4.39 -4.48 13.57
N GLU A 413 -5.34 -5.00 12.79
CA GLU A 413 -6.77 -4.69 12.93
C GLU A 413 -7.33 -5.05 14.30
N GLU A 414 -6.89 -6.16 14.89
CA GLU A 414 -7.29 -6.57 16.23
C GLU A 414 -6.62 -5.71 17.32
N VAL A 415 -5.44 -5.13 17.08
CA VAL A 415 -4.76 -4.25 18.06
C VAL A 415 -5.35 -2.83 18.09
N ARG A 416 -5.81 -2.32 16.95
CA ARG A 416 -6.40 -0.98 16.78
C ARG A 416 -7.56 -0.68 17.72
#